data_AF-A0A6A3UC19-F1
#
_entry.id   AF-A0A6A3UC19-F1
#
_cell.length_a   1.000
_cell.length_b   1.000
_cell.length_c   1.000
_cell.angle_alpha   90.00
_cell.angle_beta   90.00
_cell.angle_gamma   90.00
#
_symmetry.space_group_name_H-M   'P 1'
#
loop_
_entity.id
_entity.type
_entity.pdbx_description
1 polymer ?
#
loop_
_entity_poly.entity_id
_entity_poly.type
_entity_poly.pdbx_seq_one_letter_code
_entity_poly.pdbx_strand_id
1 'polypeptide(L)'
;MSASGVEICRRKSCTRLDSEWSCGLPHVMEVSSVTIEDLDEYIAPDDTNKQQGVVTADVWGTDIATSDSDCSNVVQVPSEFDDAPFAVHSREIRKMWAEPDASDVQVRGKTYMDDQVKVPAGKAIGKLLHVDLWKFDTPEERHHVAMKEETRPNSVLSYCRKTFPDSRVFLVNIELPNADNLSLVFYWLVPPASEEDESAAAFHHLLDKFCDEGDDEFRNNRFKLIPNLVEGPWILQTLVPNCPALTGTKLTQHYFRRSNYFELDLDVASSTAAQHIGAMCQSWASYLQMHLYITLQGENEDELQERVLGGVDISYINLELATEFS
;
A
#
# COMPACT_ATOMS: atom_id res chain seq x y z
N MET A 1 34.65 8.54 11.63
CA MET A 1 33.22 8.36 11.31
C MET A 1 32.94 6.88 11.49
N SER A 2 32.29 6.49 12.59
CA SER A 2 32.06 5.08 12.92
C SER A 2 30.76 4.62 12.25
N ALA A 3 30.84 3.61 11.39
CA ALA A 3 29.68 2.86 10.94
C ALA A 3 29.01 2.23 12.17
N SER A 4 27.74 2.57 12.43
CA SER A 4 26.95 1.92 13.46
C SER A 4 26.35 0.64 12.90
N GLY A 5 27.04 -0.49 13.07
CA GLY A 5 26.45 -1.81 12.83
C GLY A 5 25.44 -2.14 13.92
N VAL A 6 24.29 -2.69 13.55
CA VAL A 6 23.30 -3.24 14.49
C VAL A 6 23.32 -4.75 14.35
N GLU A 7 23.66 -5.45 15.42
CA GLU A 7 23.61 -6.91 15.47
C GLU A 7 22.16 -7.38 15.66
N ILE A 8 21.64 -8.20 14.74
CA ILE A 8 20.25 -8.67 14.75
C ILE A 8 20.20 -10.20 14.85
N CYS A 9 19.51 -10.72 15.86
CA CYS A 9 19.19 -12.14 16.00
C CYS A 9 17.92 -12.51 15.20
N ARG A 10 18.02 -13.45 14.24
CA ARG A 10 16.92 -13.84 13.33
C ARG A 10 15.97 -14.95 13.86
N ARG A 11 15.97 -15.25 15.16
CA ARG A 11 15.02 -16.24 15.72
C ARG A 11 13.68 -15.61 16.09
N LYS A 12 12.58 -16.21 15.64
CA LYS A 12 11.19 -15.78 15.90
C LYS A 12 10.80 -15.69 17.40
N SER A 13 11.58 -16.30 18.30
CA SER A 13 11.31 -16.31 19.76
C SER A 13 12.05 -15.23 20.57
N CYS A 14 12.79 -14.33 19.92
CA CYS A 14 13.49 -13.24 20.60
C CYS A 14 12.55 -12.06 20.87
N THR A 15 11.93 -12.02 22.06
CA THR A 15 11.24 -10.83 22.56
C THR A 15 12.19 -9.97 23.41
N ARG A 16 12.13 -8.64 23.22
CA ARG A 16 12.93 -7.64 23.93
C ARG A 16 12.53 -7.56 25.41
N LEU A 17 13.45 -7.86 26.31
CA LEU A 17 13.44 -7.38 27.69
C LEU A 17 14.72 -6.55 27.87
N ASP A 18 14.54 -5.24 28.01
CA ASP A 18 15.53 -4.25 28.47
C ASP A 18 16.95 -4.33 27.86
N SER A 19 17.14 -3.52 26.81
CA SER A 19 18.39 -2.84 26.42
C SER A 19 19.68 -3.66 26.16
N GLU A 20 19.66 -4.99 26.17
CA GLU A 20 20.77 -5.81 25.65
C GLU A 20 20.25 -6.92 24.72
N TRP A 21 20.77 -6.96 23.49
CA TRP A 21 20.52 -8.07 22.56
C TRP A 21 21.31 -9.30 23.03
N SER A 22 20.78 -10.07 23.98
CA SER A 22 21.35 -11.39 24.26
C SER A 22 20.26 -12.42 24.53
N CYS A 23 20.25 -13.48 23.72
CA CYS A 23 19.41 -14.67 23.92
C CYS A 23 20.14 -15.79 24.67
N GLY A 24 21.28 -15.49 25.29
CA GLY A 24 21.99 -16.38 26.24
C GLY A 24 22.53 -17.71 25.67
N LEU A 25 22.46 -17.94 24.36
CA LEU A 25 22.89 -19.19 23.71
C LEU A 25 24.09 -18.94 22.79
N PRO A 26 25.14 -19.78 22.80
CA PRO A 26 26.28 -19.62 21.90
C PRO A 26 25.88 -19.99 20.46
N HIS A 27 25.78 -19.00 19.58
CA HIS A 27 25.66 -19.18 18.14
C HIS A 27 26.28 -17.99 17.39
N VAL A 28 26.57 -18.20 16.11
CA VAL A 28 27.23 -17.21 15.26
C VAL A 28 26.25 -16.08 14.94
N MET A 29 26.61 -14.86 15.30
CA MET A 29 25.90 -13.64 14.92
C MET A 29 26.45 -13.15 13.59
N GLU A 30 25.59 -12.98 12.58
CA GLU A 30 25.98 -12.37 11.31
C GLU A 30 25.79 -10.86 11.40
N VAL A 31 26.89 -10.13 11.24
CA VAL A 31 26.90 -8.67 11.16
C VAL A 31 26.64 -8.29 9.71
N SER A 32 25.46 -7.78 9.40
CA SER A 32 25.16 -7.19 8.08
C SER A 32 25.40 -5.68 8.15
N SER A 33 26.37 -5.16 7.42
CA SER A 33 26.52 -3.72 7.20
C SER A 33 25.79 -3.36 5.91
N VAL A 34 24.72 -2.58 6.00
CA VAL A 34 24.10 -1.91 4.85
C VAL A 34 24.38 -0.42 5.01
N THR A 35 25.04 0.16 4.03
CA THR A 35 25.32 1.60 3.94
C THR A 35 24.27 2.27 3.06
N ILE A 36 24.04 3.58 3.27
CA ILE A 36 23.13 4.38 2.42
C ILE A 36 23.58 4.37 0.95
N GLU A 37 24.86 4.13 0.70
CA GLU A 37 25.46 4.03 -0.64
C GLU A 37 25.11 2.71 -1.36
N ASP A 38 24.70 1.66 -0.63
CA ASP A 38 24.24 0.38 -1.19
C ASP A 38 22.82 0.45 -1.78
N LEU A 39 22.11 1.57 -1.61
CA LEU A 39 20.78 1.81 -2.21
C LEU A 39 20.84 2.35 -3.65
N ASP A 40 22.02 2.81 -4.11
CA ASP A 40 22.18 3.47 -5.42
C ASP A 40 23.00 2.66 -6.45
N GLU A 41 23.48 1.44 -6.14
CA GLU A 41 24.20 0.62 -7.11
C GLU A 41 23.28 -0.37 -7.84
N TYR A 42 22.83 0.06 -9.03
CA TYR A 42 22.26 -0.80 -10.06
C TYR A 42 23.25 -1.93 -10.42
N ILE A 43 22.85 -3.18 -10.17
CA ILE A 43 23.53 -4.37 -10.67
C ILE A 43 22.58 -5.10 -11.61
N ALA A 44 22.88 -5.08 -12.91
CA ALA A 44 22.19 -5.91 -13.90
C ALA A 44 22.46 -7.41 -13.62
N PRO A 45 21.47 -8.30 -13.79
CA PRO A 45 21.69 -9.73 -13.57
C PRO A 45 22.52 -10.34 -14.70
N ASP A 46 23.59 -11.03 -14.34
CA ASP A 46 24.29 -11.96 -15.22
C ASP A 46 23.82 -13.39 -14.90
N ASP A 47 23.43 -14.11 -15.95
CA ASP A 47 22.99 -15.50 -15.92
C ASP A 47 24.14 -16.42 -15.48
N THR A 48 23.96 -17.23 -14.43
CA THR A 48 24.47 -18.62 -14.33
C THR A 48 24.07 -19.35 -13.04
N ASN A 49 22.96 -20.10 -13.13
CA ASN A 49 22.80 -21.52 -12.74
C ASN A 49 23.47 -22.08 -11.45
N LYS A 50 22.64 -22.51 -10.46
CA LYS A 50 22.49 -23.89 -9.90
C LYS A 50 22.36 -24.02 -8.37
N GLN A 51 21.24 -24.66 -8.01
CA GLN A 51 21.08 -25.79 -7.06
C GLN A 51 20.87 -25.56 -5.54
N GLN A 52 19.90 -26.37 -5.07
CA GLN A 52 19.64 -26.92 -3.71
C GLN A 52 18.89 -25.99 -2.73
N GLY A 53 17.84 -26.43 -2.02
CA GLY A 53 17.24 -27.76 -1.88
C GLY A 53 15.94 -27.68 -1.08
N VAL A 54 15.06 -28.65 -1.33
CA VAL A 54 13.77 -28.88 -0.65
C VAL A 54 13.99 -29.20 0.82
N VAL A 55 13.22 -28.60 1.73
CA VAL A 55 12.98 -29.15 3.07
C VAL A 55 11.49 -29.04 3.41
N THR A 56 10.95 -30.19 3.76
CA THR A 56 9.56 -30.53 4.04
C THR A 56 9.03 -29.96 5.35
N ALA A 57 7.71 -29.72 5.38
CA ALA A 57 6.91 -29.56 6.59
C ALA A 57 7.04 -30.79 7.50
N ASP A 58 7.08 -30.56 8.83
CA ASP A 58 6.22 -31.26 9.79
C ASP A 58 6.49 -30.87 11.25
N VAL A 59 5.37 -30.68 11.97
CA VAL A 59 5.12 -30.88 13.41
C VAL A 59 5.87 -29.97 14.38
N TRP A 60 5.14 -29.12 15.13
CA TRP A 60 5.08 -29.10 16.61
C TRP A 60 3.82 -28.33 17.03
N GLY A 61 2.80 -29.07 17.46
CA GLY A 61 1.72 -28.51 18.27
C GLY A 61 2.23 -28.19 19.67
N THR A 62 1.81 -27.06 20.22
CA THR A 62 1.58 -26.87 21.66
C THR A 62 0.83 -25.55 21.85
N ASP A 63 -0.23 -25.64 22.64
CA ASP A 63 -1.20 -24.58 22.93
C ASP A 63 -0.51 -23.30 23.45
N ILE A 64 -0.74 -22.18 22.76
CA ILE A 64 -0.49 -20.86 23.32
C ILE A 64 -1.86 -20.24 23.59
N ALA A 65 -2.17 -20.09 24.87
CA ALA A 65 -3.34 -19.39 25.35
C ALA A 65 -3.36 -17.96 24.77
N THR A 66 -4.46 -17.64 24.09
CA THR A 66 -4.82 -16.31 23.62
C THR A 66 -4.90 -15.36 24.80
N SER A 67 -3.93 -14.46 24.93
CA SER A 67 -4.12 -13.22 25.69
C SER A 67 -4.67 -12.18 24.72
N ASP A 68 -5.97 -11.89 24.83
CA ASP A 68 -6.61 -10.78 24.15
C ASP A 68 -5.85 -9.49 24.49
N SER A 69 -5.09 -8.98 23.52
CA SER A 69 -4.56 -7.62 23.60
C SER A 69 -5.69 -6.72 23.10
N ASP A 70 -6.37 -6.05 24.03
CA ASP A 70 -7.45 -5.11 23.74
C ASP A 70 -6.95 -3.99 22.81
N CYS A 71 -7.30 -4.06 21.51
CA CYS A 71 -7.14 -2.97 20.53
C CYS A 71 -8.10 -1.78 20.78
N SER A 72 -8.40 -1.48 22.04
CA SER A 72 -9.52 -0.63 22.47
C SER A 72 -9.30 0.88 22.28
N ASN A 73 -8.12 1.32 21.85
CA ASN A 73 -7.77 2.75 21.79
C ASN A 73 -7.79 3.37 20.38
N VAL A 74 -8.16 2.64 19.32
CA VAL A 74 -8.39 3.25 18.01
C VAL A 74 -9.79 3.87 17.98
N VAL A 75 -9.87 5.20 18.03
CA VAL A 75 -11.13 5.92 17.81
C VAL A 75 -11.53 5.73 16.36
N GLN A 76 -12.42 4.77 16.11
CA GLN A 76 -12.98 4.55 14.78
C GLN A 76 -13.80 5.77 14.35
N VAL A 77 -13.34 6.43 13.29
CA VAL A 77 -14.16 7.43 12.58
C VAL A 77 -15.20 6.66 11.77
N PRO A 78 -16.51 6.94 11.93
CA PRO A 78 -17.55 6.32 11.12
C PRO A 78 -17.29 6.57 9.63
N SER A 79 -17.35 5.51 8.81
CA SER A 79 -17.36 5.67 7.36
C SER A 79 -18.79 5.89 6.88
N GLU A 80 -18.95 6.71 5.85
CA GLU A 80 -20.23 6.89 5.15
C GLU A 80 -20.76 5.56 4.55
N PHE A 81 -19.90 4.54 4.45
CA PHE A 81 -20.20 3.23 3.89
C PHE A 81 -20.25 2.09 4.93
N ASP A 82 -20.32 2.40 6.23
CA ASP A 82 -20.37 1.36 7.28
C ASP A 82 -21.61 0.44 7.17
N ASP A 83 -22.72 0.95 6.63
CA ASP A 83 -23.94 0.18 6.38
C ASP A 83 -23.99 -0.45 4.97
N ALA A 84 -22.94 -0.29 4.17
CA ALA A 84 -22.92 -0.81 2.81
C ALA A 84 -22.79 -2.35 2.78
N PRO A 85 -23.40 -3.05 1.80
CA PRO A 85 -23.42 -4.51 1.77
C PRO A 85 -22.04 -5.18 1.79
N PHE A 86 -21.02 -4.54 1.19
CA PHE A 86 -19.66 -5.06 1.11
C PHE A 86 -18.93 -5.06 2.46
N ALA A 87 -19.34 -4.22 3.41
CA ALA A 87 -18.70 -4.11 4.72
C ALA A 87 -18.74 -5.42 5.55
N VAL A 88 -19.60 -6.37 5.15
CA VAL A 88 -19.76 -7.67 5.81
C VAL A 88 -18.50 -8.55 5.69
N HIS A 89 -17.81 -8.52 4.54
CA HIS A 89 -16.69 -9.42 4.25
C HIS A 89 -15.38 -9.06 4.97
N SER A 90 -15.31 -7.87 5.55
CA SER A 90 -14.09 -7.37 6.19
C SER A 90 -14.37 -6.92 7.62
N ARG A 91 -15.40 -7.40 8.31
CA ARG A 91 -15.88 -6.79 9.57
C ARG A 91 -14.79 -6.63 10.64
N GLU A 92 -13.87 -7.58 10.72
CA GLU A 92 -12.74 -7.52 11.65
C GLU A 92 -11.66 -6.56 11.16
N ILE A 93 -11.32 -6.61 9.87
CA ILE A 93 -10.37 -5.71 9.20
C ILE A 93 -10.88 -4.26 9.14
N ARG A 94 -12.21 -4.05 9.16
CA ARG A 94 -12.85 -2.72 9.11
C ARG A 94 -12.38 -1.83 10.26
N LYS A 95 -11.99 -2.44 11.39
CA LYS A 95 -11.44 -1.74 12.55
C LYS A 95 -10.02 -1.21 12.36
N MET A 96 -9.31 -1.73 11.36
CA MET A 96 -7.90 -1.54 11.10
C MET A 96 -7.65 -0.52 9.98
N TRP A 97 -8.69 0.17 9.51
CA TRP A 97 -8.52 1.21 8.52
C TRP A 97 -9.53 2.35 8.64
N ALA A 98 -9.15 3.52 8.12
CA ALA A 98 -10.00 4.71 8.03
C ALA A 98 -9.60 5.57 6.82
N GLU A 99 -10.42 6.58 6.51
CA GLU A 99 -10.05 7.64 5.57
C GLU A 99 -9.28 8.73 6.34
N PRO A 100 -8.00 8.98 6.03
CA PRO A 100 -7.22 10.04 6.67
C PRO A 100 -7.48 11.39 5.98
N ASP A 101 -7.22 12.50 6.69
CA ASP A 101 -7.29 13.84 6.09
C ASP A 101 -6.08 14.09 5.17
N ALA A 102 -6.35 14.47 3.94
CA ALA A 102 -5.34 14.78 2.93
C ALA A 102 -4.97 16.27 2.86
N SER A 103 -5.62 17.13 3.65
CA SER A 103 -5.57 18.59 3.49
C SER A 103 -4.14 19.15 3.51
N ASP A 104 -3.29 18.62 4.39
CA ASP A 104 -1.91 19.10 4.59
C ASP A 104 -0.86 18.38 3.71
N VAL A 105 -1.27 17.40 2.90
CA VAL A 105 -0.37 16.68 1.98
C VAL A 105 0.19 17.67 0.95
N GLN A 106 1.51 17.75 0.85
CA GLN A 106 2.19 18.70 -0.04
C GLN A 106 2.27 18.16 -1.48
N VAL A 107 1.65 18.86 -2.42
CA VAL A 107 1.55 18.51 -3.84
C VAL A 107 2.05 19.65 -4.73
N ARG A 108 2.37 19.38 -6.00
CA ARG A 108 2.87 20.44 -6.92
C ARG A 108 1.80 21.53 -7.09
N GLY A 109 2.17 22.79 -6.78
CA GLY A 109 1.34 23.98 -6.91
C GLY A 109 0.97 24.30 -8.37
N LYS A 110 0.01 25.21 -8.57
CA LYS A 110 -0.40 25.66 -9.91
C LYS A 110 0.76 26.24 -10.74
N THR A 111 1.70 26.91 -10.10
CA THR A 111 2.88 27.55 -10.72
C THR A 111 4.17 26.74 -10.53
N TYR A 112 4.05 25.46 -10.17
CA TYR A 112 5.20 24.62 -9.81
C TYR A 112 6.27 24.54 -10.91
N MET A 113 5.88 24.61 -12.18
CA MET A 113 6.82 24.57 -13.31
C MET A 113 7.81 25.74 -13.28
N ASP A 114 7.42 26.87 -12.70
CA ASP A 114 8.27 28.07 -12.56
C ASP A 114 8.96 28.14 -11.19
N ASP A 115 8.21 27.90 -10.12
CA ASP A 115 8.65 28.21 -8.75
C ASP A 115 9.12 26.99 -7.95
N GLN A 116 8.81 25.77 -8.41
CA GLN A 116 9.03 24.50 -7.71
C GLN A 116 8.42 24.46 -6.29
N VAL A 117 7.36 25.23 -6.05
CA VAL A 117 6.69 25.33 -4.74
C VAL A 117 5.55 24.34 -4.64
N LYS A 118 5.63 23.47 -3.63
CA LYS A 118 4.52 22.61 -3.23
C LYS A 118 3.55 23.36 -2.32
N VAL A 119 2.28 22.97 -2.39
CA VAL A 119 1.19 23.55 -1.61
C VAL A 119 0.35 22.43 -0.97
N PRO A 120 -0.42 22.72 0.08
CA PRO A 120 -1.40 21.79 0.62
C PRO A 120 -2.41 21.35 -0.45
N ALA A 121 -2.71 20.04 -0.51
CA ALA A 121 -3.59 19.46 -1.52
C ALA A 121 -5.08 19.77 -1.30
N GLY A 122 -5.46 20.15 -0.08
CA GLY A 122 -6.85 20.28 0.33
C GLY A 122 -7.56 18.92 0.37
N LYS A 123 -8.89 18.94 0.25
CA LYS A 123 -9.70 17.72 0.30
C LYS A 123 -9.35 16.78 -0.85
N ALA A 124 -9.25 15.48 -0.55
CA ALA A 124 -9.10 14.44 -1.55
C ALA A 124 -10.30 14.40 -2.51
N ILE A 125 -10.04 14.01 -3.76
CA ILE A 125 -11.06 13.91 -4.82
C ILE A 125 -12.00 12.73 -4.55
N GLY A 126 -11.42 11.56 -4.31
CA GLY A 126 -12.13 10.32 -4.08
C GLY A 126 -12.44 10.08 -2.61
N LYS A 127 -13.35 9.12 -2.39
CA LYS A 127 -13.80 8.66 -1.07
C LYS A 127 -13.45 7.20 -0.86
N LEU A 128 -12.77 6.87 0.23
CA LEU A 128 -12.42 5.50 0.57
C LEU A 128 -13.71 4.71 0.87
N LEU A 129 -13.98 3.72 0.03
CA LEU A 129 -15.12 2.82 0.14
C LEU A 129 -14.80 1.66 1.07
N HIS A 130 -13.68 0.98 0.81
CA HIS A 130 -13.39 -0.31 1.39
C HIS A 130 -11.90 -0.64 1.33
N VAL A 131 -11.51 -1.59 2.17
CA VAL A 131 -10.19 -2.23 2.12
C VAL A 131 -10.39 -3.73 2.33
N ASP A 132 -9.92 -4.51 1.38
CA ASP A 132 -9.87 -5.96 1.49
C ASP A 132 -8.43 -6.43 1.79
N LEU A 133 -8.34 -7.57 2.48
CA LEU A 133 -7.10 -8.33 2.63
C LEU A 133 -7.34 -9.77 2.14
N TRP A 134 -6.76 -10.10 1.00
CA TRP A 134 -6.90 -11.40 0.34
C TRP A 134 -5.62 -12.21 0.44
N LYS A 135 -5.76 -13.54 0.45
CA LYS A 135 -4.70 -14.50 0.16
C LYS A 135 -5.06 -15.31 -1.08
N PHE A 136 -4.05 -15.73 -1.83
CA PHE A 136 -4.20 -16.44 -3.10
C PHE A 136 -3.26 -17.64 -3.17
N ASP A 137 -3.65 -18.66 -3.94
CA ASP A 137 -2.83 -19.87 -4.09
C ASP A 137 -1.59 -19.60 -4.94
N THR A 138 -1.69 -18.71 -5.93
CA THR A 138 -0.55 -18.32 -6.79
C THR A 138 -0.43 -16.80 -6.95
N PRO A 139 0.77 -16.29 -7.26
CA PRO A 139 0.99 -14.87 -7.52
C PRO A 139 0.12 -14.32 -8.66
N GLU A 140 -0.09 -15.10 -9.73
CA GLU A 140 -0.84 -14.68 -10.92
C GLU A 140 -2.32 -14.47 -10.64
N GLU A 141 -2.86 -15.13 -9.62
CA GLU A 141 -4.26 -14.96 -9.21
C GLU A 141 -4.54 -13.61 -8.55
N ARG A 142 -3.50 -12.88 -8.15
CA ARG A 142 -3.61 -11.53 -7.58
C ARG A 142 -3.88 -10.46 -8.62
N HIS A 143 -3.68 -10.76 -9.91
CA HIS A 143 -3.88 -9.79 -10.96
C HIS A 143 -5.38 -9.59 -11.25
N HIS A 144 -5.76 -8.35 -11.58
CA HIS A 144 -7.11 -7.99 -12.02
C HIS A 144 -8.19 -8.42 -11.01
N VAL A 145 -7.94 -8.16 -9.72
CA VAL A 145 -8.83 -8.47 -8.60
C VAL A 145 -10.22 -7.93 -8.85
N ALA A 146 -10.36 -6.75 -9.47
CA ALA A 146 -11.67 -6.16 -9.77
C ALA A 146 -12.58 -7.09 -10.57
N MET A 147 -12.02 -7.89 -11.49
CA MET A 147 -12.83 -8.80 -12.31
C MET A 147 -13.44 -9.94 -11.48
N LYS A 148 -12.71 -10.41 -10.47
CA LYS A 148 -13.20 -11.39 -9.50
C LYS A 148 -14.08 -10.73 -8.43
N GLU A 149 -13.78 -9.49 -8.05
CA GLU A 149 -14.55 -8.71 -7.07
C GLU A 149 -16.00 -8.54 -7.54
N GLU A 150 -16.18 -8.24 -8.83
CA GLU A 150 -17.49 -7.98 -9.41
C GLU A 150 -18.46 -9.17 -9.31
N THR A 151 -17.95 -10.41 -9.23
CA THR A 151 -18.77 -11.62 -9.14
C THR A 151 -19.17 -11.96 -7.71
N ARG A 152 -18.58 -11.30 -6.70
CA ARG A 152 -18.81 -11.60 -5.30
C ARG A 152 -20.21 -11.18 -4.84
N PRO A 153 -20.83 -11.94 -3.92
CA PRO A 153 -21.98 -11.45 -3.18
C PRO A 153 -21.64 -10.15 -2.48
N ASN A 154 -22.51 -9.14 -2.62
CA ASN A 154 -22.30 -7.81 -2.05
C ASN A 154 -21.08 -7.05 -2.60
N SER A 155 -20.69 -7.29 -3.86
CA SER A 155 -19.58 -6.58 -4.52
C SER A 155 -19.64 -5.05 -4.38
N VAL A 156 -18.49 -4.44 -4.05
CA VAL A 156 -18.22 -3.00 -4.06
C VAL A 156 -18.50 -2.44 -5.46
N LEU A 157 -17.98 -3.08 -6.51
CA LEU A 157 -18.13 -2.62 -7.89
C LEU A 157 -19.59 -2.68 -8.36
N SER A 158 -20.29 -3.77 -8.05
CA SER A 158 -21.71 -3.92 -8.39
C SER A 158 -22.58 -2.92 -7.63
N TYR A 159 -22.30 -2.69 -6.34
CA TYR A 159 -22.98 -1.68 -5.53
C TYR A 159 -22.77 -0.27 -6.10
N CYS A 160 -21.52 0.09 -6.41
CA CYS A 160 -21.19 1.41 -6.93
C CYS A 160 -21.78 1.65 -8.31
N ARG A 161 -21.72 0.67 -9.22
CA ARG A 161 -22.36 0.77 -10.54
C ARG A 161 -23.86 1.08 -10.46
N LYS A 162 -24.54 0.49 -9.46
CA LYS A 162 -25.98 0.70 -9.26
C LYS A 162 -26.29 2.04 -8.58
N THR A 163 -25.48 2.43 -7.61
CA THR A 163 -25.77 3.57 -6.70
C THR A 163 -25.17 4.88 -7.19
N PHE A 164 -24.02 4.81 -7.85
CA PHE A 164 -23.21 5.92 -8.36
C PHE A 164 -22.81 5.65 -9.83
N PRO A 165 -23.77 5.58 -10.76
CA PRO A 165 -23.51 5.15 -12.13
C PRO A 165 -22.56 6.06 -12.93
N ASP A 166 -22.44 7.33 -12.53
CA ASP A 166 -21.56 8.32 -13.16
C ASP A 166 -20.18 8.40 -12.50
N SER A 167 -19.97 7.66 -11.41
CA SER A 167 -18.69 7.61 -10.68
C SER A 167 -17.87 6.40 -11.10
N ARG A 168 -16.54 6.52 -10.94
CA ARG A 168 -15.57 5.43 -11.18
C ARG A 168 -15.05 4.90 -9.85
N VAL A 169 -14.87 3.60 -9.72
CA VAL A 169 -14.09 3.03 -8.60
C VAL A 169 -12.62 2.96 -9.01
N PHE A 170 -11.73 3.58 -8.23
CA PHE A 170 -10.29 3.46 -8.42
C PHE A 170 -9.74 2.46 -7.40
N LEU A 171 -9.08 1.41 -7.89
CA LEU A 171 -8.50 0.36 -7.08
C LEU A 171 -6.99 0.46 -7.10
N VAL A 172 -6.39 0.26 -5.94
CA VAL A 172 -4.96 -0.05 -5.83
C VAL A 172 -4.83 -1.35 -5.06
N ASN A 173 -4.19 -2.33 -5.68
CA ASN A 173 -3.88 -3.62 -5.10
C ASN A 173 -2.37 -3.66 -4.82
N ILE A 174 -2.00 -3.65 -3.54
CA ILE A 174 -0.61 -3.86 -3.13
C ILE A 174 -0.38 -5.36 -2.95
N GLU A 175 0.40 -5.91 -3.87
CA GLU A 175 0.79 -7.31 -3.91
C GLU A 175 1.97 -7.55 -2.97
N LEU A 176 1.69 -8.11 -1.79
CA LEU A 176 2.70 -8.28 -0.76
C LEU A 176 3.66 -9.45 -1.07
N PRO A 177 4.96 -9.30 -0.80
CA PRO A 177 5.96 -10.33 -1.05
C PRO A 177 5.97 -11.33 0.11
N ASN A 178 5.05 -12.28 0.13
CA ASN A 178 4.98 -13.34 1.13
C ASN A 178 4.56 -14.69 0.52
N ALA A 179 4.65 -15.74 1.33
CA ALA A 179 4.35 -17.11 0.91
C ALA A 179 2.85 -17.35 0.66
N ASP A 180 1.98 -16.53 1.23
CA ASP A 180 0.52 -16.66 1.13
C ASP A 180 -0.07 -15.79 -0.01
N ASN A 181 0.80 -15.20 -0.85
CA ASN A 181 0.45 -14.30 -1.94
C ASN A 181 -0.59 -13.25 -1.51
N LEU A 182 -0.35 -12.54 -0.40
CA LEU A 182 -1.34 -11.59 0.09
C LEU A 182 -1.49 -10.38 -0.84
N SER A 183 -2.72 -9.87 -0.92
CA SER A 183 -3.07 -8.61 -1.55
C SER A 183 -3.82 -7.72 -0.58
N LEU A 184 -3.36 -6.49 -0.45
CA LEU A 184 -4.07 -5.43 0.26
C LEU A 184 -4.70 -4.51 -0.78
N VAL A 185 -6.03 -4.56 -0.90
CA VAL A 185 -6.78 -3.91 -1.98
C VAL A 185 -7.59 -2.75 -1.42
N PHE A 186 -7.35 -1.57 -1.95
CA PHE A 186 -8.03 -0.35 -1.55
C PHE A 186 -8.99 0.11 -2.65
N TYR A 187 -10.17 0.57 -2.25
CA TYR A 187 -11.22 1.01 -3.17
C TYR A 187 -11.60 2.45 -2.87
N TRP A 188 -11.45 3.36 -3.82
CA TRP A 188 -11.95 4.73 -3.72
C TRP A 188 -13.04 5.00 -4.75
N LEU A 189 -14.16 5.59 -4.32
CA LEU A 189 -15.17 6.15 -5.20
C LEU A 189 -14.70 7.50 -5.69
N VAL A 190 -14.52 7.64 -6.99
CA VAL A 190 -14.12 8.88 -7.65
C VAL A 190 -15.35 9.47 -8.33
N PRO A 191 -15.86 10.63 -7.87
CA PRO A 191 -16.96 11.31 -8.55
C PRO A 191 -16.51 11.84 -9.92
N PRO A 192 -17.45 12.09 -10.84
CA PRO A 192 -17.13 12.82 -12.06
C PRO A 192 -16.65 14.25 -11.70
N ALA A 193 -15.97 14.89 -12.65
CA ALA A 193 -15.58 16.29 -12.49
C ALA A 193 -16.83 17.16 -12.22
N SER A 194 -16.74 18.01 -11.20
CA SER A 194 -17.79 18.98 -10.88
C SER A 194 -17.53 20.30 -11.60
N GLU A 195 -18.57 20.89 -12.21
CA GLU A 195 -18.49 22.25 -12.75
C GLU A 195 -18.27 23.30 -11.64
N GLU A 196 -18.57 22.97 -10.38
CA GLU A 196 -18.41 23.88 -9.23
C GLU A 196 -16.98 23.89 -8.67
N ASP A 197 -16.18 22.83 -8.91
CA ASP A 197 -14.79 22.74 -8.46
C ASP A 197 -13.83 22.90 -9.65
N GLU A 198 -13.77 24.11 -10.20
CA GLU A 198 -12.82 24.47 -11.26
C GLU A 198 -11.36 24.19 -10.85
N SER A 199 -11.05 24.20 -9.55
CA SER A 199 -9.70 23.94 -9.04
C SER A 199 -9.26 22.48 -9.22
N ALA A 200 -10.20 21.55 -9.37
CA ALA A 200 -9.93 20.14 -9.62
C ALA A 200 -9.98 19.75 -11.11
N ALA A 201 -10.43 20.64 -12.01
CA ALA A 201 -10.68 20.32 -13.40
C ALA A 201 -9.44 19.77 -14.13
N ALA A 202 -8.27 20.41 -13.94
CA ALA A 202 -6.99 19.95 -14.49
C ALA A 202 -6.63 18.54 -14.02
N PHE A 203 -6.84 18.26 -12.73
CA PHE A 203 -6.57 16.95 -12.15
C PHE A 203 -7.53 15.87 -12.69
N HIS A 204 -8.83 16.18 -12.82
CA HIS A 204 -9.79 15.26 -13.42
C HIS A 204 -9.44 14.94 -14.86
N HIS A 205 -9.04 15.94 -15.65
CA HIS A 205 -8.60 15.70 -17.02
C HIS A 205 -7.37 14.77 -17.08
N LEU A 206 -6.38 14.99 -16.21
CA LEU A 206 -5.22 14.12 -16.10
C LEU A 206 -5.61 12.69 -15.67
N LEU A 207 -6.55 12.56 -14.73
CA LEU A 207 -7.05 11.28 -14.25
C LEU A 207 -7.80 10.51 -15.34
N ASP A 208 -8.64 11.16 -16.12
CA ASP A 208 -9.35 10.52 -17.23
C ASP A 208 -8.37 10.07 -18.32
N LYS A 209 -7.39 10.91 -18.65
CA LYS A 209 -6.29 10.52 -19.53
C LYS A 209 -5.54 9.31 -18.99
N PHE A 210 -5.18 9.30 -17.70
CA PHE A 210 -4.51 8.18 -17.06
C PHE A 210 -5.33 6.88 -17.11
N CYS A 211 -6.63 6.97 -16.83
CA CYS A 211 -7.50 5.82 -16.82
C CYS A 211 -7.82 5.28 -18.23
N ASP A 212 -8.14 6.15 -19.18
CA ASP A 212 -8.81 5.74 -20.44
C ASP A 212 -7.95 5.84 -21.70
N GLU A 213 -7.00 6.78 -21.75
CA GLU A 213 -6.27 7.13 -22.97
C GLU A 213 -4.79 6.77 -22.95
N GLY A 214 -4.14 6.92 -21.79
CA GLY A 214 -2.69 6.72 -21.63
C GLY A 214 -2.24 5.30 -21.97
N ASP A 215 -0.98 5.15 -22.32
CA ASP A 215 -0.30 3.85 -22.32
C ASP A 215 0.38 3.59 -20.98
N ASP A 216 0.99 2.42 -20.82
CA ASP A 216 1.59 2.03 -19.55
C ASP A 216 2.87 2.82 -19.25
N GLU A 217 3.60 3.28 -20.28
CA GLU A 217 4.74 4.18 -20.09
C GLU A 217 4.26 5.51 -19.48
N PHE A 218 3.20 6.10 -20.03
CA PHE A 218 2.56 7.27 -19.44
C PHE A 218 2.16 6.97 -18.00
N ARG A 219 1.40 5.91 -17.73
CA ARG A 219 0.92 5.61 -16.37
C ARG A 219 2.06 5.40 -15.36
N ASN A 220 3.12 4.68 -15.77
CA ASN A 220 4.29 4.40 -14.93
C ASN A 220 5.02 5.67 -14.49
N ASN A 221 4.97 6.72 -15.31
CA ASN A 221 5.58 8.02 -15.01
C ASN A 221 4.63 9.00 -14.32
N ARG A 222 3.41 8.59 -13.95
CA ARG A 222 2.38 9.50 -13.43
C ARG A 222 1.88 9.13 -12.04
N PHE A 223 1.65 7.85 -11.76
CA PHE A 223 1.11 7.47 -10.47
C PHE A 223 2.12 7.69 -9.35
N LYS A 224 1.70 8.38 -8.28
CA LYS A 224 2.49 8.61 -7.07
C LYS A 224 1.81 8.01 -5.85
N LEU A 225 2.61 7.28 -5.06
CA LEU A 225 2.27 6.85 -3.71
C LEU A 225 3.02 7.73 -2.70
N ILE A 226 2.33 8.24 -1.71
CA ILE A 226 2.87 9.10 -0.65
C ILE A 226 2.64 8.41 0.69
N PRO A 227 3.64 7.72 1.25
CA PRO A 227 3.52 7.11 2.56
C PRO A 227 3.77 8.14 3.66
N ASN A 228 3.04 8.04 4.76
CA ASN A 228 3.29 8.77 5.98
C ASN A 228 3.18 7.82 7.17
N LEU A 229 4.32 7.49 7.77
CA LEU A 229 4.38 6.62 8.94
C LEU A 229 3.96 7.40 10.19
N VAL A 230 2.79 7.05 10.75
CA VAL A 230 2.23 7.68 11.95
C VAL A 230 2.79 7.02 13.21
N GLU A 231 2.75 5.69 13.25
CA GLU A 231 3.30 4.89 14.34
C GLU A 231 4.07 3.69 13.78
N GLY A 232 5.26 3.45 14.33
CA GLY A 232 6.09 2.30 13.96
C GLY A 232 7.49 2.39 14.57
N PRO A 233 8.30 1.33 14.48
CA PRO A 233 9.66 1.33 14.98
C PRO A 233 10.52 2.35 14.20
N TRP A 234 11.52 2.96 14.86
CA TRP A 234 12.33 4.02 14.24
C TRP A 234 12.95 3.56 12.91
N ILE A 235 13.35 2.29 12.81
CA ILE A 235 14.00 1.74 11.62
C ILE A 235 13.11 1.87 10.38
N LEU A 236 11.78 1.75 10.55
CA LEU A 236 10.81 1.92 9.48
C LEU A 236 10.69 3.38 9.04
N GLN A 237 10.89 4.36 9.93
CA GLN A 237 10.89 5.79 9.56
C GLN A 237 12.05 6.15 8.63
N THR A 238 13.18 5.46 8.77
CA THR A 238 14.34 5.65 7.88
C THR A 238 14.13 5.02 6.50
N LEU A 239 13.45 3.87 6.46
CA LEU A 239 13.26 3.08 5.23
C LEU A 239 12.03 3.49 4.43
N VAL A 240 11.01 4.06 5.09
CA VAL A 240 9.81 4.61 4.46
C VAL A 240 9.79 6.12 4.71
N PRO A 241 10.61 6.90 3.99
CA PRO A 241 10.59 8.35 4.13
C PRO A 241 9.20 8.87 3.71
N ASN A 242 8.72 9.92 4.38
CA ASN A 242 7.49 10.61 3.99
C ASN A 242 7.73 11.46 2.73
N CYS A 243 7.94 10.75 1.62
CA CYS A 243 8.31 11.30 0.33
C CYS A 243 7.46 10.62 -0.76
N PRO A 244 6.81 11.40 -1.65
CA PRO A 244 6.15 10.85 -2.82
C PRO A 244 7.09 10.00 -3.67
N ALA A 245 6.62 8.84 -4.11
CA ALA A 245 7.33 7.97 -5.03
C ALA A 245 6.49 7.73 -6.28
N LEU A 246 7.08 7.96 -7.46
CA LEU A 246 6.57 7.41 -8.71
C LEU A 246 6.79 5.90 -8.66
N THR A 247 5.73 5.11 -8.48
CA THR A 247 5.89 3.68 -8.26
C THR A 247 6.23 2.93 -9.53
N GLY A 248 5.79 3.39 -10.71
CA GLY A 248 6.08 2.72 -11.98
C GLY A 248 7.52 2.82 -12.47
N THR A 249 8.33 3.68 -11.85
CA THR A 249 9.77 3.71 -12.09
C THR A 249 10.53 2.78 -11.13
N LYS A 250 9.84 2.21 -10.13
CA LYS A 250 10.42 1.39 -9.06
C LYS A 250 9.88 -0.02 -9.00
N LEU A 251 8.62 -0.23 -9.39
CA LEU A 251 7.87 -1.47 -9.33
C LEU A 251 7.34 -1.83 -10.71
N THR A 252 7.16 -3.12 -10.95
CA THR A 252 6.28 -3.61 -12.01
C THR A 252 4.84 -3.26 -11.62
N GLN A 253 4.10 -2.75 -12.59
CA GLN A 253 2.71 -2.37 -12.40
C GLN A 253 1.85 -2.98 -13.50
N HIS A 254 0.65 -3.43 -13.13
CA HIS A 254 -0.36 -3.90 -14.07
C HIS A 254 -1.60 -3.02 -13.98
N TYR A 255 -2.18 -2.71 -15.13
CA TYR A 255 -3.31 -1.79 -15.25
C TYR A 255 -4.50 -2.49 -15.87
N PHE A 256 -5.64 -2.41 -15.20
CA PHE A 256 -6.88 -2.98 -15.67
C PHE A 256 -7.99 -1.95 -15.62
N ARG A 257 -8.87 -1.97 -16.61
CA ARG A 257 -9.98 -1.00 -16.68
C ARG A 257 -11.22 -1.58 -17.32
N ARG A 258 -12.36 -1.09 -16.85
CA ARG A 258 -13.69 -1.26 -17.44
C ARG A 258 -14.48 0.05 -17.29
N SER A 259 -15.73 0.07 -17.74
CA SER A 259 -16.55 1.28 -17.71
C SER A 259 -16.77 1.88 -16.32
N ASN A 260 -16.74 1.08 -15.25
CA ASN A 260 -17.03 1.51 -13.88
C ASN A 260 -15.83 1.46 -12.94
N TYR A 261 -14.66 1.02 -13.40
CA TYR A 261 -13.47 0.96 -12.55
C TYR A 261 -12.15 1.07 -13.32
N PHE A 262 -11.13 1.50 -12.59
CA PHE A 262 -9.74 1.41 -12.95
C PHE A 262 -8.99 0.73 -11.80
N GLU A 263 -8.11 -0.20 -12.11
CA GLU A 263 -7.32 -0.96 -11.15
C GLU A 263 -5.83 -0.86 -11.50
N LEU A 264 -5.04 -0.63 -10.46
CA LEU A 264 -3.58 -0.61 -10.48
C LEU A 264 -3.04 -1.65 -9.50
N ASP A 265 -2.37 -2.65 -10.03
CA ASP A 265 -1.66 -3.66 -9.25
C ASP A 265 -0.20 -3.22 -9.09
N LEU A 266 0.29 -3.21 -7.84
CA LEU A 266 1.65 -2.84 -7.47
C LEU A 266 2.41 -4.08 -6.99
N ASP A 267 3.23 -4.68 -7.85
CA ASP A 267 4.06 -5.82 -7.47
C ASP A 267 5.27 -5.37 -6.63
N VAL A 268 5.15 -5.53 -5.31
CA VAL A 268 6.22 -5.17 -4.37
C VAL A 268 7.41 -6.12 -4.49
N ALA A 269 7.21 -7.37 -4.93
CA ALA A 269 8.27 -8.36 -5.08
C ALA A 269 9.17 -8.08 -6.29
N SER A 270 8.73 -7.22 -7.22
CA SER A 270 9.50 -6.89 -8.43
C SER A 270 10.75 -6.03 -8.16
N SER A 271 10.91 -5.52 -6.94
CA SER A 271 12.02 -4.66 -6.55
C SER A 271 12.61 -5.14 -5.24
N THR A 272 13.91 -5.43 -5.24
CA THR A 272 14.61 -5.87 -4.03
C THR A 272 14.41 -4.89 -2.88
N ALA A 273 14.56 -3.59 -3.12
CA ALA A 273 14.37 -2.58 -2.08
C ALA A 273 12.93 -2.57 -1.55
N ALA A 274 11.93 -2.59 -2.43
CA ALA A 274 10.53 -2.60 -2.04
C ALA A 274 10.15 -3.90 -1.32
N GLN A 275 10.69 -5.04 -1.76
CA GLN A 275 10.49 -6.33 -1.12
C GLN A 275 10.99 -6.33 0.32
N HIS A 276 12.18 -5.77 0.58
CA HIS A 276 12.73 -5.65 1.94
C HIS A 276 11.88 -4.75 2.83
N ILE A 277 11.48 -3.58 2.30
CA ILE A 277 10.61 -2.63 3.02
C ILE A 277 9.25 -3.29 3.32
N GLY A 278 8.63 -3.91 2.31
CA GLY A 278 7.35 -4.58 2.42
C GLY A 278 7.37 -5.75 3.41
N ALA A 279 8.42 -6.57 3.41
CA ALA A 279 8.59 -7.65 4.38
C ALA A 279 8.70 -7.12 5.82
N MET A 280 9.37 -5.98 6.01
CA MET A 280 9.48 -5.33 7.32
C MET A 280 8.16 -4.67 7.74
N CYS A 281 7.43 -4.00 6.84
CA CYS A 281 6.09 -3.50 7.15
C CYS A 281 5.17 -4.64 7.59
N GLN A 282 5.25 -5.80 6.92
CA GLN A 282 4.47 -6.99 7.27
C GLN A 282 4.82 -7.54 8.66
N SER A 283 6.11 -7.58 9.04
CA SER A 283 6.50 -8.11 10.35
C SER A 283 6.07 -7.22 11.52
N TRP A 284 5.83 -5.93 11.26
CA TRP A 284 5.36 -4.96 12.24
C TRP A 284 3.89 -4.57 12.03
N ALA A 285 3.16 -5.24 11.14
CA ALA A 285 1.83 -4.82 10.69
C ALA A 285 0.84 -4.58 11.85
N SER A 286 0.87 -5.40 12.89
CA SER A 286 0.04 -5.29 14.09
C SER A 286 0.48 -4.19 15.08
N TYR A 287 1.57 -3.50 14.82
CA TYR A 287 2.14 -2.39 15.62
C TYR A 287 2.40 -1.13 14.77
N LEU A 288 1.88 -1.10 13.54
CA LEU A 288 2.14 -0.08 12.55
C LEU A 288 0.87 0.72 12.29
N GLN A 289 0.98 2.05 12.28
CA GLN A 289 -0.03 2.93 11.71
C GLN A 289 0.59 3.74 10.58
N MET A 290 0.01 3.67 9.39
CA MET A 290 0.52 4.35 8.21
C MET A 290 -0.63 4.95 7.40
N HIS A 291 -0.44 6.20 6.97
CA HIS A 291 -1.28 6.78 5.93
C HIS A 291 -0.61 6.56 4.57
N LEU A 292 -1.40 6.15 3.59
CA LEU A 292 -1.02 6.09 2.20
C LEU A 292 -1.93 7.04 1.42
N TYR A 293 -1.33 8.01 0.73
CA TYR A 293 -2.05 8.87 -0.19
C TYR A 293 -1.64 8.57 -1.63
N ILE A 294 -2.60 8.65 -2.54
CA ILE A 294 -2.37 8.45 -3.97
C ILE A 294 -2.69 9.72 -4.74
N THR A 295 -1.90 10.01 -5.77
CA THR A 295 -2.06 11.18 -6.65
C THR A 295 -1.41 10.90 -8.01
N LEU A 296 -1.60 11.81 -8.96
CA LEU A 296 -0.99 11.77 -10.28
C LEU A 296 -0.03 12.95 -10.45
N GLN A 297 1.11 12.71 -11.10
CA GLN A 297 2.12 13.71 -11.36
C GLN A 297 1.74 14.57 -12.58
N GLY A 298 1.55 15.87 -12.35
CA GLY A 298 1.42 16.86 -13.43
C GLY A 298 2.81 17.26 -13.94
N GLU A 299 3.00 17.23 -15.25
CA GLU A 299 4.29 17.51 -15.92
C GLU A 299 4.27 18.80 -16.76
N ASN A 300 3.12 19.46 -16.87
CA ASN A 300 2.99 20.78 -17.47
C ASN A 300 1.92 21.60 -16.75
N GLU A 301 1.84 22.89 -17.08
CA GLU A 301 0.91 23.84 -16.44
C GLU A 301 -0.57 23.44 -16.55
N ASP A 302 -0.97 22.81 -17.66
CA ASP A 302 -2.36 22.38 -17.90
C ASP A 302 -2.77 21.17 -17.03
N GLU A 303 -1.80 20.49 -16.43
CA GLU A 303 -1.98 19.34 -15.53
C GLU A 303 -1.87 19.75 -14.04
N LEU A 304 -1.65 21.03 -13.75
CA LEU A 304 -1.49 21.57 -12.40
C LEU A 304 -2.71 22.43 -11.99
N GLN A 305 -3.07 22.51 -10.72
CA GLN A 305 -2.42 21.95 -9.53
C GLN A 305 -2.70 20.45 -9.36
N GLU A 306 -1.71 19.72 -8.83
CA GLU A 306 -1.95 18.34 -8.38
C GLU A 306 -2.96 18.29 -7.21
N ARG A 307 -3.71 17.18 -7.11
CA ARG A 307 -4.65 16.90 -5.99
C ARG A 307 -4.43 15.50 -5.48
N VAL A 308 -4.76 15.24 -4.21
CA VAL A 308 -4.80 13.86 -3.70
C VAL A 308 -6.05 13.18 -4.25
N LEU A 309 -5.87 12.05 -4.92
CA LEU A 309 -6.97 11.23 -5.43
C LEU A 309 -7.68 10.50 -4.29
N GLY A 310 -6.92 9.92 -3.37
CA GLY A 310 -7.46 9.15 -2.25
C GLY A 310 -6.42 8.96 -1.15
N GLY A 311 -6.91 8.73 0.06
CA GLY A 311 -6.09 8.38 1.22
C GLY A 311 -6.63 7.12 1.90
N VAL A 312 -5.75 6.38 2.56
CA VAL A 312 -6.10 5.29 3.47
C VAL A 312 -5.18 5.30 4.67
N ASP A 313 -5.76 5.22 5.87
CA ASP A 313 -5.06 4.92 7.11
C ASP A 313 -5.17 3.42 7.33
N ILE A 314 -4.03 2.73 7.46
CA ILE A 314 -3.94 1.34 7.89
C ILE A 314 -3.30 1.31 9.26
N SER A 315 -4.03 0.78 10.23
CA SER A 315 -3.71 0.79 11.66
C SER A 315 -3.74 -0.63 12.23
N TYR A 316 -2.59 -1.11 12.69
CA TYR A 316 -2.42 -2.37 13.43
C TYR A 316 -3.03 -3.58 12.70
N ILE A 317 -2.84 -3.65 11.38
CA ILE A 317 -3.47 -4.67 10.55
C ILE A 317 -2.99 -6.07 10.94
N ASN A 318 -3.94 -6.96 11.24
CA ASN A 318 -3.64 -8.37 11.45
C ASN A 318 -3.70 -9.11 10.11
N LEU A 319 -2.53 -9.45 9.56
CA LEU A 319 -2.43 -10.14 8.27
C LEU A 319 -2.99 -11.57 8.30
N GLU A 320 -3.14 -12.18 9.46
CA GLU A 320 -3.72 -13.53 9.62
C GLU A 320 -5.23 -13.55 9.32
N LEU A 321 -5.89 -12.38 9.29
CA LEU A 321 -7.28 -12.23 8.89
C LEU A 321 -7.49 -12.28 7.37
N ALA A 322 -6.41 -12.46 6.59
CA ALA A 322 -6.51 -12.61 5.15
C ALA A 322 -7.42 -13.80 4.80
N THR A 323 -8.41 -13.53 3.97
CA THR A 323 -9.36 -14.56 3.53
C THR A 323 -9.01 -15.04 2.13
N GLU A 324 -9.38 -16.28 1.79
CA GLU A 324 -9.25 -16.77 0.42
C GLU A 324 -10.20 -15.98 -0.46
N PHE A 325 -9.69 -15.54 -1.61
CA PHE A 325 -10.55 -14.92 -2.60
C PHE A 325 -11.54 -15.98 -3.12
N SER A 326 -12.81 -15.85 -2.77
CA SER A 326 -13.90 -16.75 -3.17
C SER A 326 -15.00 -16.06 -3.95
#